data_AF-A0A1Y4H786-F1
#
_entry.id   AF-A0A1Y4H786-F1
#
_cell.length_a   1.000
_cell.length_b   1.000
_cell.length_c   1.000
_cell.angle_alpha   90.00
_cell.angle_beta   90.00
_cell.angle_gamma   90.00
#
_symmetry.space_group_name_H-M   'P 1'
#
loop_
_entity.id
_entity.type
_entity.pdbx_description
1 polymer ?
#
loop_
_entity_poly.entity_id
_entity_poly.type
_entity_poly.pdbx_seq_one_letter_code
_entity_poly.pdbx_strand_id
1 'polypeptide(L)'
;MKANKKLLCATALATAMSLTILSGMAFAETPDMAGLSSSATTVESGTPAENSSEDVLFLAGSEYRWSFELKFDANGGENAPATLTAGNNDQYRDTNSFKIPNQLPTRDGYEFLGWAENEEGSGHLYQAGEYCQVKAVGDPGTGGFGSKTLYAVWEEMNPITVHVQDNVGGTASASVEFAAEGETVTLTASPQTGYHFKEWKASPSSVVITDNAFIMPGEPVTVTAVFEEHQFTGEWKSDGMNHWKECSCGTKGLEAAHTYSEWVVTKEATATESGSRERSCTVCGHKVVESIPATGDTTPTDPENTPDQPATLPQTGDSFNAWLVVGLLVVCAGVLAAVLVVHLKKRKE
;
A
#
# COMPACT_ATOMS: atom_id res chain seq x y z
N MET A 1 12.82 -50.16 10.02
CA MET A 1 12.42 -50.57 11.40
C MET A 1 12.23 -49.32 12.24
N LYS A 2 11.01 -49.16 12.78
CA LYS A 2 10.60 -48.41 13.99
C LYS A 2 11.26 -47.06 14.31
N ALA A 3 10.46 -46.01 14.09
CA ALA A 3 10.05 -44.97 15.03
C ALA A 3 11.01 -44.48 16.13
N ASN A 4 11.13 -43.16 16.24
CA ASN A 4 10.88 -42.52 17.54
C ASN A 4 10.36 -41.08 17.40
N LYS A 5 9.08 -40.92 17.75
CA LYS A 5 8.47 -39.68 18.23
C LYS A 5 9.24 -39.18 19.44
N LYS A 6 9.52 -37.88 19.51
CA LYS A 6 9.59 -37.17 20.80
C LYS A 6 8.70 -35.94 20.76
N LEU A 7 7.53 -36.16 21.35
CA LEU A 7 6.63 -35.20 21.94
C LEU A 7 7.38 -34.37 22.99
N LEU A 8 7.35 -33.04 22.90
CA LEU A 8 7.65 -32.15 24.01
C LEU A 8 6.47 -31.19 24.20
N CYS A 9 5.99 -31.24 25.43
CA CYS A 9 4.83 -30.57 25.99
C CYS A 9 5.11 -29.08 26.12
N ALA A 10 4.29 -28.22 25.50
CA ALA A 10 4.26 -26.79 25.79
C ALA A 10 3.01 -26.49 26.60
N THR A 11 3.20 -26.30 27.90
CA THR A 11 2.21 -25.76 28.84
C THR A 11 1.85 -24.34 28.43
N ALA A 12 0.61 -24.11 28.00
CA ALA A 12 0.05 -22.79 27.81
C ALA A 12 -0.28 -22.15 29.17
N LEU A 13 0.45 -21.08 29.53
CA LEU A 13 0.02 -20.14 30.56
C LEU A 13 -1.00 -19.19 29.92
N ALA A 14 -2.28 -19.37 30.25
CA ALA A 14 -3.33 -18.42 29.91
C ALA A 14 -3.29 -17.25 30.91
N THR A 15 -2.95 -16.05 30.44
CA THR A 15 -3.13 -14.81 31.21
C THR A 15 -4.47 -14.20 30.85
N ALA A 16 -5.40 -14.19 31.81
CA ALA A 16 -6.73 -13.61 31.67
C ALA A 16 -6.69 -12.08 31.74
N MET A 17 -7.30 -11.41 30.77
CA MET A 17 -7.75 -10.02 30.90
C MET A 17 -9.28 -10.01 31.01
N SER A 18 -9.77 -9.70 32.21
CA SER A 18 -11.20 -9.53 32.49
C SER A 18 -11.71 -8.21 31.92
N LEU A 19 -12.77 -8.28 31.09
CA LEU A 19 -13.59 -7.13 30.72
C LEU A 19 -14.95 -7.29 31.41
N THR A 20 -15.20 -6.49 32.45
CA THR A 20 -16.49 -6.39 33.13
C THR A 20 -17.44 -5.52 32.31
N ILE A 21 -18.50 -6.12 31.76
CA ILE A 21 -19.68 -5.39 31.27
C ILE A 21 -20.82 -5.58 32.28
N LEU A 22 -21.30 -4.44 32.77
CA LEU A 22 -22.38 -4.26 33.72
C LEU A 22 -23.73 -4.62 33.04
N SER A 23 -24.41 -5.65 33.55
CA SER A 23 -25.76 -6.01 33.10
C SER A 23 -26.81 -5.26 33.94
N GLY A 24 -27.61 -4.43 33.28
CA GLY A 24 -28.79 -3.77 33.82
C GLY A 24 -30.07 -4.43 33.33
N MET A 25 -30.77 -5.06 34.28
CA MET A 25 -32.23 -5.28 34.41
C MET A 25 -33.16 -4.87 33.25
N ALA A 26 -34.08 -5.76 32.85
CA ALA A 26 -35.45 -5.82 33.40
C ALA A 26 -36.39 -6.76 32.60
N PHE A 27 -37.34 -7.31 33.36
CA PHE A 27 -38.48 -8.17 32.99
C PHE A 27 -39.50 -7.52 32.03
N ALA A 28 -40.21 -8.34 31.25
CA ALA A 28 -41.67 -8.26 31.10
C ALA A 28 -42.25 -9.53 30.46
N GLU A 29 -43.47 -9.85 30.89
CA GLU A 29 -44.21 -11.10 30.75
C GLU A 29 -44.98 -11.23 29.42
N THR A 30 -45.46 -12.45 29.15
CA THR A 30 -46.42 -12.85 28.11
C THR A 30 -47.78 -12.13 28.24
N PRO A 31 -48.67 -12.21 27.22
CA PRO A 31 -49.69 -13.26 27.34
C PRO A 31 -50.09 -13.98 26.04
N ASP A 32 -50.65 -15.15 26.33
CA ASP A 32 -51.34 -16.19 25.59
C ASP A 32 -52.56 -15.74 24.74
N MET A 33 -52.89 -16.48 23.67
CA MET A 33 -54.16 -17.23 23.54
C MET A 33 -54.51 -17.68 22.11
N ALA A 34 -54.62 -19.01 22.01
CA ALA A 34 -55.68 -19.80 21.36
C ALA A 34 -55.72 -20.01 19.83
N GLY A 35 -55.63 -21.29 19.45
CA GLY A 35 -56.83 -21.98 18.96
C GLY A 35 -56.66 -23.03 17.85
N LEU A 36 -57.02 -24.28 18.22
CA LEU A 36 -57.57 -25.39 17.39
C LEU A 36 -56.59 -26.21 16.54
N SER A 37 -56.68 -27.54 16.40
CA SER A 37 -57.38 -28.64 17.09
C SER A 37 -57.03 -29.94 16.32
N SER A 38 -57.09 -31.08 17.02
CA SER A 38 -57.22 -32.47 16.52
C SER A 38 -55.94 -33.15 15.98
N SER A 39 -55.64 -34.41 16.25
CA SER A 39 -56.16 -35.45 17.15
C SER A 39 -55.14 -36.59 17.08
N ALA A 40 -54.70 -37.12 18.21
CA ALA A 40 -53.78 -38.25 18.28
C ALA A 40 -54.54 -39.56 18.48
N THR A 41 -54.09 -40.62 17.80
CA THR A 41 -54.32 -42.02 18.21
C THR A 41 -53.01 -42.78 18.00
N THR A 42 -52.46 -43.28 19.10
CA THR A 42 -51.33 -44.21 19.19
C THR A 42 -51.78 -45.65 18.85
N VAL A 43 -50.85 -46.52 18.45
CA VAL A 43 -50.63 -47.86 19.03
C VAL A 43 -49.50 -48.63 18.31
N GLU A 44 -48.53 -49.02 19.14
CA GLU A 44 -47.69 -50.22 19.17
C GLU A 44 -46.45 -50.49 18.31
N SER A 45 -45.56 -51.14 19.05
CA SER A 45 -44.18 -51.57 18.88
C SER A 45 -44.03 -52.88 18.11
N GLY A 46 -42.95 -52.98 17.33
CA GLY A 46 -42.38 -54.24 16.87
C GLY A 46 -40.97 -54.04 16.29
N THR A 47 -39.98 -54.69 16.88
CA THR A 47 -38.62 -54.92 16.33
C THR A 47 -38.39 -56.44 16.29
N PRO A 48 -37.40 -57.05 15.59
CA PRO A 48 -36.33 -56.49 14.74
C PRO A 48 -36.06 -57.26 13.41
N ALA A 49 -35.06 -56.79 12.66
CA ALA A 49 -34.25 -57.48 11.64
C ALA A 49 -34.80 -57.60 10.21
N GLU A 50 -34.13 -56.96 9.25
CA GLU A 50 -33.16 -57.65 8.39
C GLU A 50 -32.25 -56.65 7.66
N ASN A 51 -31.02 -57.11 7.44
CA ASN A 51 -29.90 -56.43 6.78
C ASN A 51 -30.17 -56.29 5.27
N SER A 52 -29.96 -55.12 4.68
CA SER A 52 -29.05 -54.90 3.53
C SER A 52 -29.37 -53.62 2.76
N SER A 53 -28.31 -52.80 2.61
CA SER A 53 -28.00 -52.02 1.42
C SER A 53 -29.12 -51.29 0.69
N GLU A 54 -29.64 -50.19 1.23
CA GLU A 54 -30.33 -49.20 0.41
C GLU A 54 -29.91 -47.78 0.80
N ASP A 55 -28.87 -47.30 0.13
CA ASP A 55 -28.73 -45.87 -0.17
C ASP A 55 -28.16 -45.74 -1.60
N VAL A 56 -28.86 -46.37 -2.55
CA VAL A 56 -28.74 -46.05 -3.97
C VAL A 56 -29.90 -45.13 -4.29
N LEU A 57 -29.80 -43.88 -3.86
CA LEU A 57 -30.69 -42.82 -4.34
C LEU A 57 -30.29 -42.53 -5.79
N PHE A 58 -30.86 -43.32 -6.69
CA PHE A 58 -30.77 -43.21 -8.13
C PHE A 58 -31.38 -41.85 -8.53
N LEU A 59 -30.53 -40.84 -8.74
CA LEU A 59 -30.99 -39.57 -9.28
C LEU A 59 -31.45 -39.77 -10.72
N ALA A 60 -32.77 -39.90 -10.88
CA ALA A 60 -33.46 -39.56 -12.10
C ALA A 60 -33.10 -38.11 -12.48
N GLY A 61 -32.28 -37.91 -13.52
CA GLY A 61 -31.99 -36.55 -14.00
C GLY A 61 -30.83 -36.30 -14.98
N SER A 62 -30.02 -37.27 -15.41
CA SER A 62 -29.01 -37.02 -16.47
C SER A 62 -29.44 -37.59 -17.82
N GLU A 63 -29.39 -36.78 -18.88
CA GLU A 63 -29.49 -37.22 -20.29
C GLU A 63 -28.31 -38.13 -20.72
N TYR A 64 -27.39 -38.38 -19.81
CA TYR A 64 -26.16 -39.12 -20.03
C TYR A 64 -26.20 -40.49 -19.36
N ARG A 65 -25.70 -41.47 -20.12
CA ARG A 65 -25.48 -42.85 -19.71
C ARG A 65 -24.39 -42.98 -18.65
N TRP A 66 -23.33 -42.21 -18.79
CA TRP A 66 -22.27 -42.07 -17.80
C TRP A 66 -22.23 -40.62 -17.34
N SER A 67 -22.32 -40.41 -16.04
CA SER A 67 -22.24 -39.10 -15.41
C SER A 67 -21.07 -39.06 -14.45
N PHE A 68 -20.35 -37.94 -14.41
CA PHE A 68 -19.13 -37.77 -13.64
C PHE A 68 -19.17 -36.46 -12.87
N GLU A 69 -18.66 -36.49 -11.64
CA GLU A 69 -18.38 -35.30 -10.86
C GLU A 69 -16.97 -35.33 -10.26
N LEU A 70 -16.32 -34.17 -10.24
CA LEU A 70 -15.10 -33.91 -9.47
C LEU A 70 -15.38 -32.76 -8.50
N LYS A 71 -15.32 -33.06 -7.20
CA LYS A 71 -15.54 -32.12 -6.11
C LYS A 71 -14.20 -31.65 -5.55
N PHE A 72 -14.21 -30.45 -4.98
CA PHE A 72 -13.07 -29.84 -4.32
C PHE A 72 -13.47 -29.48 -2.89
N ASP A 73 -12.77 -30.04 -1.92
CA ASP A 73 -12.93 -29.73 -0.50
C ASP A 73 -11.74 -28.88 -0.04
N ALA A 74 -12.01 -27.67 0.43
CA ALA A 74 -10.98 -26.75 0.90
C ALA A 74 -10.24 -27.25 2.16
N ASN A 75 -10.71 -28.33 2.80
CA ASN A 75 -10.05 -29.02 3.91
C ASN A 75 -9.61 -28.05 5.03
N GLY A 76 -10.57 -27.29 5.54
CA GLY A 76 -10.36 -26.24 6.54
C GLY A 76 -9.97 -24.87 5.98
N GLY A 77 -9.85 -24.72 4.66
CA GLY A 77 -9.77 -23.42 3.97
C GLY A 77 -11.11 -22.94 3.40
N GLU A 78 -11.04 -21.91 2.57
CA GLU A 78 -12.16 -21.31 1.84
C GLU A 78 -11.84 -21.15 0.35
N ASN A 79 -12.84 -20.74 -0.45
CA ASN A 79 -12.68 -20.41 -1.87
C ASN A 79 -12.21 -21.58 -2.76
N ALA A 80 -12.58 -22.83 -2.43
CA ALA A 80 -12.35 -23.97 -3.32
C ALA A 80 -13.09 -23.80 -4.68
N PRO A 81 -12.57 -24.38 -5.76
CA PRO A 81 -13.25 -24.42 -7.05
C PRO A 81 -14.64 -25.06 -6.97
N ALA A 82 -15.54 -24.64 -7.85
CA ALA A 82 -16.85 -25.29 -7.97
C ALA A 82 -16.72 -26.74 -8.47
N THR A 83 -17.66 -27.59 -8.07
CA THR A 83 -17.78 -28.97 -8.57
C THR A 83 -17.85 -28.98 -10.09
N LEU A 84 -16.97 -29.76 -10.71
CA LEU A 84 -17.01 -29.98 -12.15
C LEU A 84 -17.88 -31.19 -12.45
N THR A 85 -18.71 -31.08 -13.48
CA THR A 85 -19.57 -32.17 -13.94
C THR A 85 -19.34 -32.43 -15.43
N ALA A 86 -19.48 -33.70 -15.82
CA ALA A 86 -19.42 -34.12 -17.21
C ALA A 86 -20.32 -35.34 -17.41
N GLY A 87 -20.71 -35.60 -18.66
CA GLY A 87 -21.45 -36.80 -19.00
C GLY A 87 -21.22 -37.23 -20.43
N ASN A 88 -21.50 -38.51 -20.71
CA ASN A 88 -21.48 -39.04 -22.07
C ASN A 88 -22.42 -40.24 -22.27
N ASN A 89 -22.70 -40.56 -23.53
CA ASN A 89 -23.60 -41.64 -23.94
C ASN A 89 -22.89 -42.84 -24.59
N ASP A 90 -21.56 -42.86 -24.60
CA ASP A 90 -20.78 -43.95 -25.17
C ASP A 90 -20.79 -45.15 -24.22
N GLN A 91 -21.22 -46.30 -24.71
CA GLN A 91 -21.39 -47.52 -23.93
C GLN A 91 -20.12 -47.93 -23.15
N TYR A 92 -18.93 -47.69 -23.71
CA TYR A 92 -17.67 -48.19 -23.17
C TYR A 92 -16.79 -47.10 -22.56
N ARG A 93 -17.25 -45.84 -22.52
CA ARG A 93 -16.47 -44.72 -21.97
C ARG A 93 -16.91 -44.39 -20.54
N ASP A 94 -16.59 -45.30 -19.64
CA ASP A 94 -16.88 -45.21 -18.19
C ASP A 94 -15.90 -44.31 -17.40
N THR A 95 -15.09 -43.50 -18.08
CA THR A 95 -14.08 -42.63 -17.47
C THR A 95 -14.09 -41.24 -18.11
N ASN A 96 -13.90 -40.20 -17.29
CA ASN A 96 -13.73 -38.81 -17.72
C ASN A 96 -12.46 -38.18 -17.12
N SER A 97 -11.81 -37.27 -17.84
CA SER A 97 -10.67 -36.48 -17.36
C SER A 97 -11.07 -35.03 -17.17
N PHE A 98 -10.97 -34.52 -15.94
CA PHE A 98 -11.23 -33.12 -15.61
C PHE A 98 -9.92 -32.36 -15.50
N LYS A 99 -9.86 -31.17 -16.11
CA LYS A 99 -8.74 -30.24 -15.92
C LYS A 99 -8.91 -29.51 -14.59
N ILE A 100 -7.86 -29.50 -13.76
CA ILE A 100 -7.86 -28.78 -12.49
C ILE A 100 -7.92 -27.27 -12.76
N PRO A 101 -8.89 -26.53 -12.18
CA PRO A 101 -9.00 -25.09 -12.34
C PRO A 101 -7.78 -24.32 -11.79
N ASN A 102 -7.58 -23.09 -12.27
CA ASN A 102 -6.54 -22.19 -11.74
C ASN A 102 -6.98 -21.43 -10.47
N GLN A 103 -8.21 -21.65 -9.99
CA GLN A 103 -8.69 -21.01 -8.77
C GLN A 103 -7.97 -21.62 -7.57
N LEU A 104 -7.29 -20.77 -6.81
CA LEU A 104 -6.56 -21.16 -5.61
C LEU A 104 -7.45 -20.98 -4.37
N PRO A 105 -7.61 -22.00 -3.52
CA PRO A 105 -8.25 -21.84 -2.23
C PRO A 105 -7.34 -21.05 -1.27
N THR A 106 -7.90 -20.54 -0.18
CA THR A 106 -7.16 -19.77 0.84
C THR A 106 -7.39 -20.35 2.23
N ARG A 107 -6.37 -20.32 3.10
CA ARG A 107 -6.48 -20.68 4.51
C ARG A 107 -5.52 -19.82 5.32
N ASP A 108 -6.04 -19.08 6.30
CA ASP A 108 -5.25 -18.14 7.10
C ASP A 108 -4.09 -18.84 7.81
N GLY A 109 -2.86 -18.39 7.55
CA GLY A 109 -1.63 -18.94 8.11
C GLY A 109 -1.09 -20.19 7.41
N TYR A 110 -1.59 -20.53 6.21
CA TYR A 110 -1.14 -21.71 5.46
C TYR A 110 -0.87 -21.41 3.98
N GLU A 111 0.09 -22.13 3.42
CA GLU A 111 0.36 -22.18 1.98
C GLU A 111 -0.37 -23.37 1.36
N PHE A 112 -1.02 -23.15 0.20
CA PHE A 112 -1.68 -24.21 -0.55
C PHE A 112 -0.66 -25.00 -1.38
N LEU A 113 -0.51 -26.29 -1.09
CA LEU A 113 0.45 -27.16 -1.78
C LEU A 113 -0.13 -27.89 -3.00
N GLY A 114 -1.46 -28.05 -3.07
CA GLY A 114 -2.13 -28.78 -4.14
C GLY A 114 -3.33 -29.60 -3.66
N TRP A 115 -3.89 -30.41 -4.55
CA TRP A 115 -5.09 -31.21 -4.32
C TRP A 115 -4.76 -32.70 -4.20
N ALA A 116 -5.08 -33.34 -3.06
CA ALA A 116 -4.88 -34.78 -2.85
C ALA A 116 -6.18 -35.58 -2.99
N GLU A 117 -6.08 -36.89 -3.23
CA GLU A 117 -7.24 -37.79 -3.31
C GLU A 117 -7.77 -38.26 -1.95
N ASN A 118 -7.18 -37.78 -0.85
CA ASN A 118 -7.52 -38.14 0.52
C ASN A 118 -7.36 -36.94 1.46
N GLU A 119 -8.12 -36.96 2.55
CA GLU A 119 -8.14 -35.90 3.57
C GLU A 119 -6.78 -35.73 4.25
N GLU A 120 -5.99 -36.82 4.36
CA GLU A 120 -4.66 -36.79 4.97
C GLU A 120 -3.60 -36.09 4.11
N GLY A 121 -3.93 -35.73 2.86
CA GLY A 121 -3.00 -35.03 1.97
C GLY A 121 -1.83 -35.88 1.46
N SER A 122 -1.96 -37.21 1.53
CA SER A 122 -0.89 -38.13 1.10
C SER A 122 -0.97 -38.46 -0.40
N GLY A 123 0.18 -38.73 -1.03
CA GLY A 123 0.24 -39.16 -2.43
C GLY A 123 0.49 -38.03 -3.42
N HIS A 124 -0.07 -38.14 -4.63
CA HIS A 124 0.06 -37.12 -5.68
C HIS A 124 -0.73 -35.86 -5.33
N LEU A 125 -0.12 -34.70 -5.55
CA LEU A 125 -0.76 -33.40 -5.38
C LEU A 125 -1.06 -32.82 -6.76
N TYR A 126 -2.33 -32.81 -7.15
CA TYR A 126 -2.74 -32.24 -8.41
C TYR A 126 -2.59 -30.71 -8.39
N GLN A 127 -1.92 -30.19 -9.41
CA GLN A 127 -1.71 -28.75 -9.61
C GLN A 127 -2.70 -28.15 -10.61
N ALA A 128 -2.84 -26.83 -10.58
CA ALA A 128 -3.63 -26.09 -11.56
C ALA A 128 -3.20 -26.44 -13.00
N GLY A 129 -4.17 -26.77 -13.85
CA GLY A 129 -3.95 -27.16 -15.24
C GLY A 129 -3.61 -28.64 -15.48
N GLU A 130 -3.33 -29.43 -14.43
CA GLU A 130 -3.24 -30.89 -14.54
C GLU A 130 -4.61 -31.53 -14.78
N TYR A 131 -4.64 -32.84 -14.98
CA TYR A 131 -5.86 -33.60 -15.23
C TYR A 131 -6.05 -34.71 -14.21
N CYS A 132 -7.24 -34.76 -13.60
CA CYS A 132 -7.66 -35.85 -12.73
C CYS A 132 -8.69 -36.73 -13.43
N GLN A 133 -8.50 -38.05 -13.36
CA GLN A 133 -9.42 -39.04 -13.94
C GLN A 133 -10.47 -39.49 -12.92
N VAL A 134 -11.72 -39.51 -13.34
CA VAL A 134 -12.85 -40.03 -12.57
C VAL A 134 -13.46 -41.19 -13.35
N LYS A 135 -13.49 -42.36 -12.73
CA LYS A 135 -14.10 -43.57 -13.26
C LYS A 135 -15.48 -43.76 -12.63
N ALA A 136 -16.47 -44.06 -13.46
CA ALA A 136 -17.82 -44.37 -13.01
C ALA A 136 -17.92 -45.82 -12.54
N VAL A 137 -18.79 -46.05 -11.56
CA VAL A 137 -19.23 -47.38 -11.16
C VAL A 137 -20.61 -47.60 -11.77
N GLY A 138 -20.75 -48.68 -12.52
CA GLY A 138 -21.98 -49.02 -13.23
C GLY A 138 -21.78 -50.12 -14.25
N ASP A 139 -22.79 -50.34 -15.09
CA ASP A 139 -22.81 -51.44 -16.06
C ASP A 139 -22.87 -50.91 -17.51
N PRO A 140 -22.13 -51.52 -18.46
CA PRO A 140 -22.17 -51.11 -19.87
C PRO A 140 -23.53 -51.24 -20.56
N GLY A 141 -24.53 -51.90 -19.98
CA GLY A 141 -25.92 -51.94 -20.44
C GLY A 141 -26.85 -50.89 -19.81
N THR A 142 -26.63 -50.48 -18.55
CA THR A 142 -27.49 -49.50 -17.85
C THR A 142 -26.88 -48.12 -17.57
N GLY A 143 -25.55 -48.02 -17.49
CA GLY A 143 -24.82 -46.79 -17.27
C GLY A 143 -24.30 -46.72 -15.86
N GLY A 144 -23.85 -45.55 -15.42
CA GLY A 144 -23.30 -45.40 -14.09
C GLY A 144 -22.84 -43.99 -13.75
N PHE A 145 -22.36 -43.86 -12.52
CA PHE A 145 -21.94 -42.60 -11.95
C PHE A 145 -20.55 -42.69 -11.35
N GLY A 146 -19.72 -41.69 -11.61
CA GLY A 146 -18.39 -41.54 -11.01
C GLY A 146 -18.31 -40.26 -10.22
N SER A 147 -17.84 -40.37 -8.97
CA SER A 147 -17.59 -39.23 -8.10
C SER A 147 -16.21 -39.35 -7.49
N LYS A 148 -15.47 -38.24 -7.46
CA LYS A 148 -14.22 -38.11 -6.72
C LYS A 148 -14.19 -36.76 -6.03
N THR A 149 -13.69 -36.72 -4.80
CA THR A 149 -13.38 -35.49 -4.09
C THR A 149 -11.86 -35.35 -4.02
N LEU A 150 -11.36 -34.16 -4.33
CA LEU A 150 -10.00 -33.77 -4.02
C LEU A 150 -10.00 -32.82 -2.82
N TYR A 151 -9.01 -32.99 -1.96
CA TYR A 151 -8.87 -32.26 -0.71
C TYR A 151 -7.67 -31.33 -0.80
N ALA A 152 -7.83 -30.07 -0.41
CA ALA A 152 -6.73 -29.14 -0.37
C ALA A 152 -5.69 -29.60 0.66
N VAL A 153 -4.42 -29.54 0.27
CA VAL A 153 -3.28 -29.83 1.13
C VAL A 153 -2.60 -28.52 1.47
N TRP A 154 -2.35 -28.35 2.77
CA TRP A 154 -1.88 -27.10 3.37
C TRP A 154 -0.56 -27.33 4.07
N GLU A 155 0.40 -26.42 3.87
CA GLU A 155 1.57 -26.31 4.72
C GLU A 155 1.39 -25.13 5.67
N GLU A 156 1.57 -25.37 6.97
CA GLU A 156 1.51 -24.28 7.95
C GLU A 156 2.65 -23.31 7.62
N MET A 157 2.28 -22.07 7.28
CA MET A 157 3.26 -21.01 7.24
C MET A 157 3.68 -20.83 8.69
N ASN A 158 4.98 -20.90 8.95
CA ASN A 158 5.55 -20.43 10.21
C ASN A 158 6.08 -19.02 9.96
N PRO A 159 5.22 -18.02 9.65
CA PRO A 159 5.72 -16.72 9.28
C PRO A 159 6.28 -16.09 10.55
N ILE A 160 7.41 -15.45 10.38
CA ILE A 160 8.20 -14.99 11.50
C ILE A 160 7.83 -13.53 11.77
N THR A 161 7.69 -13.18 13.03
CA THR A 161 7.17 -11.87 13.41
C THR A 161 8.19 -10.76 13.13
N VAL A 162 7.68 -9.65 12.58
CA VAL A 162 8.40 -8.39 12.45
C VAL A 162 7.86 -7.42 13.49
N HIS A 163 8.67 -7.10 14.49
CA HIS A 163 8.33 -6.08 15.47
C HIS A 163 8.91 -4.74 15.05
N VAL A 164 8.06 -3.74 14.83
CA VAL A 164 8.51 -2.38 14.56
C VAL A 164 8.29 -1.52 15.79
N GLN A 165 9.36 -0.85 16.23
CA GLN A 165 9.34 0.04 17.37
C GLN A 165 9.48 1.49 16.92
N ASP A 166 8.57 2.31 17.43
CA ASP A 166 8.65 3.76 17.34
C ASP A 166 9.64 4.27 18.39
N ASN A 167 10.37 5.33 18.02
CA ASN A 167 11.03 6.19 18.99
C ASN A 167 10.34 7.56 19.03
N VAL A 168 10.77 8.41 19.96
CA VAL A 168 10.35 9.82 19.99
C VAL A 168 10.65 10.48 18.64
N GLY A 169 9.69 11.24 18.11
CA GLY A 169 9.89 12.07 16.92
C GLY A 169 9.37 11.48 15.60
N GLY A 170 8.64 10.36 15.62
CA GLY A 170 8.07 9.77 14.41
C GLY A 170 7.28 8.50 14.66
N THR A 171 6.75 7.92 13.59
CA THR A 171 6.17 6.58 13.59
C THR A 171 6.86 5.69 12.56
N ALA A 172 6.78 4.39 12.76
CA ALA A 172 7.41 3.38 11.95
C ALA A 172 6.46 2.21 11.71
N SER A 173 6.55 1.61 10.53
CA SER A 173 5.81 0.41 10.18
C SER A 173 6.59 -0.48 9.23
N ALA A 174 6.20 -1.75 9.20
CA ALA A 174 6.60 -2.70 8.17
C ALA A 174 5.40 -2.93 7.22
N SER A 175 5.68 -3.44 6.02
CA SER A 175 4.64 -3.82 5.05
C SER A 175 3.75 -4.97 5.53
N VAL A 176 4.28 -5.83 6.40
CA VAL A 176 3.61 -7.01 6.95
C VAL A 176 4.01 -7.21 8.41
N GLU A 177 3.12 -7.81 9.20
CA GLU A 177 3.40 -8.19 10.60
C GLU A 177 4.15 -9.54 10.68
N PHE A 178 3.96 -10.40 9.67
CA PHE A 178 4.59 -11.70 9.55
C PHE A 178 5.10 -11.90 8.13
N ALA A 179 6.28 -12.51 7.98
CA ALA A 179 6.89 -12.85 6.70
C ALA A 179 7.55 -14.23 6.73
N ALA A 180 7.49 -14.98 5.64
CA ALA A 180 8.24 -16.23 5.50
C ALA A 180 9.74 -15.95 5.24
N GLU A 181 10.60 -16.93 5.55
CA GLU A 181 12.03 -16.80 5.28
C GLU A 181 12.30 -16.53 3.79
N GLY A 182 13.16 -15.55 3.51
CA GLY A 182 13.49 -15.14 2.14
C GLY A 182 12.55 -14.10 1.54
N GLU A 183 11.41 -13.80 2.17
CA GLU A 183 10.53 -12.72 1.71
C GLU A 183 11.14 -11.34 1.98
N THR A 184 10.84 -10.38 1.12
CA THR A 184 11.28 -8.99 1.29
C THR A 184 10.27 -8.22 2.14
N VAL A 185 10.74 -7.65 3.25
CA VAL A 185 9.95 -6.76 4.11
C VAL A 185 10.41 -5.33 3.87
N THR A 186 9.47 -4.45 3.53
CA THR A 186 9.74 -3.00 3.39
C THR A 186 9.31 -2.26 4.64
N LEU A 187 10.07 -1.22 4.99
CA LEU A 187 9.91 -0.41 6.18
C LEU A 187 9.53 1.01 5.78
N THR A 188 8.68 1.64 6.57
CA THR A 188 8.29 3.04 6.40
C THR A 188 8.53 3.78 7.69
N ALA A 189 9.24 4.91 7.63
CA ALA A 189 9.39 5.84 8.74
C ALA A 189 8.71 7.17 8.38
N SER A 190 7.88 7.67 9.27
CA SER A 190 7.18 8.96 9.14
C SER A 190 7.62 9.90 10.27
N PRO A 191 8.61 10.77 10.03
CA PRO A 191 9.04 11.75 11.02
C PRO A 191 7.91 12.73 11.37
N GLN A 192 7.80 13.07 12.65
CA GLN A 192 6.97 14.18 13.11
C GLN A 192 7.58 15.53 12.75
N THR A 193 6.76 16.58 12.73
CA THR A 193 7.22 17.95 12.52
C THR A 193 8.36 18.30 13.49
N GLY A 194 9.46 18.82 12.95
CA GLY A 194 10.65 19.15 13.74
C GLY A 194 11.67 18.03 13.82
N TYR A 195 11.41 16.85 13.26
CA TYR A 195 12.34 15.71 13.21
C TYR A 195 12.61 15.26 11.78
N HIS A 196 13.70 14.53 11.61
CA HIS A 196 13.97 13.72 10.42
C HIS A 196 14.28 12.28 10.81
N PHE A 197 14.03 11.38 9.86
CA PHE A 197 14.48 10.00 9.96
C PHE A 197 16.01 9.96 9.84
N LYS A 198 16.66 9.30 10.80
CA LYS A 198 18.12 9.14 10.84
C LYS A 198 18.54 7.80 10.25
N GLU A 199 18.07 6.71 10.87
CA GLU A 199 18.47 5.36 10.53
C GLU A 199 17.50 4.30 11.07
N TRP A 200 17.59 3.09 10.52
CA TRP A 200 16.98 1.91 11.10
C TRP A 200 18.01 1.14 11.93
N LYS A 201 17.56 0.57 13.05
CA LYS A 201 18.32 -0.42 13.83
C LYS A 201 17.57 -1.74 13.82
N ALA A 202 18.29 -2.85 13.67
CA ALA A 202 17.70 -4.18 13.64
C ALA A 202 18.30 -5.08 14.73
N SER A 203 17.47 -5.97 15.26
CA SER A 203 17.83 -7.09 16.10
C SER A 203 17.20 -8.35 15.50
N PRO A 204 17.98 -9.39 15.17
CA PRO A 204 19.43 -9.50 15.41
C PRO A 204 20.25 -8.57 14.51
N SER A 205 21.46 -8.21 14.95
CA SER A 205 22.35 -7.28 14.23
C SER A 205 22.90 -7.83 12.91
N SER A 206 22.65 -9.12 12.62
CA SER A 206 22.91 -9.75 11.32
C SER A 206 21.95 -9.29 10.23
N VAL A 207 20.78 -8.75 10.60
CA VAL A 207 19.80 -8.21 9.64
C VAL A 207 20.34 -6.90 9.07
N VAL A 208 20.57 -6.89 7.76
CA VAL A 208 21.03 -5.72 7.01
C VAL A 208 19.83 -5.04 6.37
N ILE A 209 19.59 -3.79 6.73
CA ILE A 209 18.55 -2.96 6.12
C ILE A 209 19.20 -2.09 5.05
N THR A 210 18.74 -2.24 3.80
CA THR A 210 19.18 -1.44 2.65
C THR A 210 17.95 -0.88 1.96
N ASP A 211 17.98 0.41 1.59
CA ASP A 211 16.86 1.08 0.91
C ASP A 211 15.50 0.87 1.61
N ASN A 212 15.50 0.98 2.95
CA ASN A 212 14.33 0.73 3.80
C ASN A 212 13.72 -0.67 3.64
N ALA A 213 14.51 -1.68 3.28
CA ALA A 213 14.04 -3.05 3.17
C ALA A 213 15.06 -4.04 3.73
N PHE A 214 14.58 -5.23 4.10
CA PHE A 214 15.42 -6.37 4.45
C PHE A 214 14.78 -7.67 3.97
N ILE A 215 15.59 -8.72 3.88
CA ILE A 215 15.12 -10.08 3.61
C ILE A 215 14.86 -10.78 4.94
N MET A 216 13.66 -11.31 5.12
CA MET A 216 13.26 -11.96 6.35
C MET A 216 14.14 -13.19 6.60
N PRO A 217 14.89 -13.24 7.72
CA PRO A 217 15.67 -14.42 8.08
C PRO A 217 14.75 -15.50 8.66
N GLY A 218 15.30 -16.68 8.94
CA GLY A 218 14.60 -17.77 9.64
C GLY A 218 14.33 -17.54 11.14
N GLU A 219 14.39 -16.30 11.63
CA GLU A 219 14.13 -15.95 13.04
C GLU A 219 13.48 -14.55 13.23
N PRO A 220 12.82 -14.27 14.38
CA PRO A 220 12.12 -13.00 14.62
C PRO A 220 13.02 -11.79 14.49
N VAL A 221 12.50 -10.73 13.87
CA VAL A 221 13.22 -9.47 13.68
C VAL A 221 12.50 -8.35 14.42
N THR A 222 13.25 -7.61 15.22
CA THR A 222 12.83 -6.32 15.77
C THR A 222 13.57 -5.21 15.06
N VAL A 223 12.82 -4.27 14.50
CA VAL A 223 13.33 -3.08 13.84
C VAL A 223 12.89 -1.84 14.61
N THR A 224 13.82 -0.90 14.81
CA THR A 224 13.56 0.36 15.49
C THR A 224 13.90 1.52 14.55
N ALA A 225 12.96 2.44 14.32
CA ALA A 225 13.25 3.70 13.64
C ALA A 225 13.93 4.67 14.60
N VAL A 226 15.01 5.31 14.16
CA VAL A 226 15.67 6.39 14.91
C VAL A 226 15.36 7.72 14.23
N PHE A 227 14.81 8.66 15.00
CA PHE A 227 14.54 10.02 14.56
C PHE A 227 15.43 11.01 15.32
N GLU A 228 15.76 12.13 14.67
CA GLU A 228 16.51 13.22 15.29
C GLU A 228 15.84 14.57 15.03
N GLU A 229 15.80 15.41 16.07
CA GLU A 229 15.33 16.79 15.96
C GLU A 229 16.17 17.58 14.96
N HIS A 230 15.50 18.42 14.16
CA HIS A 230 16.18 19.36 13.31
C HIS A 230 16.94 20.38 14.14
N GLN A 231 18.25 20.42 13.93
CA GLN A 231 19.13 21.43 14.53
C GLN A 231 19.48 22.50 13.48
N PHE A 232 19.23 23.76 13.82
CA PHE A 232 19.42 24.94 12.96
C PHE A 232 20.51 25.88 13.50
N THR A 233 21.68 25.30 13.81
CA THR A 233 22.76 25.99 14.54
C THR A 233 23.92 26.49 13.65
N GLY A 234 23.95 26.12 12.36
CA GLY A 234 25.02 26.48 11.41
C GLY A 234 25.03 27.95 11.00
N GLU A 235 25.85 28.33 10.01
CA GLU A 235 25.85 29.69 9.44
C GLU A 235 24.53 30.02 8.72
N TRP A 236 24.18 31.31 8.62
CA TRP A 236 23.02 31.72 7.83
C TRP A 236 23.29 31.53 6.33
N LYS A 237 22.36 30.87 5.64
CA LYS A 237 22.27 30.87 4.18
C LYS A 237 21.39 32.03 3.74
N SER A 238 21.62 32.53 2.53
CA SER A 238 20.80 33.59 1.94
C SER A 238 20.73 33.48 0.42
N ASP A 239 19.63 33.96 -0.14
CA ASP A 239 19.47 34.27 -1.56
C ASP A 239 18.99 35.72 -1.72
N GLY A 240 18.52 36.12 -2.91
CA GLY A 240 18.07 37.49 -3.16
C GLY A 240 16.79 37.91 -2.42
N MET A 241 16.02 36.95 -1.89
CA MET A 241 14.73 37.22 -1.24
C MET A 241 14.76 36.93 0.26
N ASN A 242 15.34 35.80 0.66
CA ASN A 242 15.26 35.25 2.01
C ASN A 242 16.64 34.85 2.56
N HIS A 243 16.66 34.61 3.87
CA HIS A 243 17.72 33.90 4.57
C HIS A 243 17.14 32.75 5.41
N TRP A 244 17.92 31.68 5.59
CA TRP A 244 17.50 30.49 6.34
C TRP A 244 18.70 29.81 7.02
N LYS A 245 18.42 28.94 7.98
CA LYS A 245 19.36 27.95 8.50
C LYS A 245 19.06 26.60 7.87
N GLU A 246 20.09 25.78 7.71
CA GLU A 246 19.95 24.45 7.15
C GLU A 246 20.35 23.41 8.19
N CYS A 247 19.54 22.37 8.33
CA CYS A 247 19.86 21.20 9.14
C CYS A 247 20.82 20.28 8.37
N SER A 248 21.58 19.44 9.06
CA SER A 248 22.48 18.45 8.42
C SER A 248 21.77 17.49 7.47
N CYS A 249 20.45 17.31 7.63
CA CYS A 249 19.61 16.53 6.73
C CYS A 249 19.15 17.29 5.46
N GLY A 250 19.55 18.56 5.29
CA GLY A 250 19.19 19.42 4.15
C GLY A 250 17.87 20.20 4.32
N THR A 251 17.11 19.98 5.40
CA THR A 251 15.89 20.75 5.67
C THR A 251 16.25 22.21 5.93
N LYS A 252 15.56 23.13 5.25
CA LYS A 252 15.61 24.56 5.55
C LYS A 252 14.68 24.89 6.71
N GLY A 253 15.16 25.70 7.65
CA GLY A 253 14.38 26.19 8.77
C GLY A 253 14.75 27.63 9.10
N LEU A 254 13.92 28.27 9.94
CA LEU A 254 14.06 29.68 10.30
C LEU A 254 14.14 30.60 9.07
N GLU A 255 13.41 30.26 8.01
CA GLU A 255 13.40 31.06 6.78
C GLU A 255 12.64 32.37 6.99
N ALA A 256 13.26 33.48 6.61
CA ALA A 256 12.67 34.81 6.69
C ALA A 256 13.19 35.73 5.58
N ALA A 257 12.37 36.71 5.21
CA ALA A 257 12.78 37.76 4.29
C ALA A 257 13.88 38.65 4.89
N HIS A 258 14.68 39.28 4.03
CA HIS A 258 15.74 40.17 4.48
C HIS A 258 15.20 41.41 5.20
N THR A 259 15.72 41.66 6.39
CA THR A 259 15.60 42.96 7.06
C THR A 259 16.90 43.72 6.85
N TYR A 260 16.90 44.71 5.96
CA TYR A 260 18.11 45.47 5.62
C TYR A 260 18.32 46.68 6.54
N SER A 261 19.59 47.01 6.75
CA SER A 261 19.98 48.30 7.32
C SER A 261 19.61 49.47 6.39
N GLU A 262 19.72 50.68 6.92
CA GLU A 262 19.78 51.89 6.10
C GLU A 262 20.89 51.79 5.05
N TRP A 263 20.67 52.50 3.94
CA TRP A 263 21.66 52.62 2.87
C TRP A 263 22.86 53.44 3.32
N VAL A 264 24.05 52.93 3.04
CA VAL A 264 25.32 53.63 3.27
C VAL A 264 25.95 53.94 1.92
N VAL A 265 26.22 55.21 1.65
CA VAL A 265 26.95 55.61 0.44
C VAL A 265 28.40 55.16 0.57
N THR A 266 28.87 54.36 -0.40
CA THR A 266 30.25 53.84 -0.44
C THR A 266 31.11 54.60 -1.44
N LYS A 267 30.49 55.21 -2.45
CA LYS A 267 31.12 56.15 -3.39
C LYS A 267 30.14 57.28 -3.67
N GLU A 268 30.54 58.50 -3.38
CA GLU A 268 29.76 59.69 -3.75
C GLU A 268 29.62 59.80 -5.26
N ALA A 269 28.42 60.17 -5.73
CA ALA A 269 28.20 60.50 -7.13
C ALA A 269 28.76 61.89 -7.45
N THR A 270 29.32 62.06 -8.64
CA THR A 270 29.76 63.37 -9.14
C THR A 270 28.87 63.79 -10.32
N ALA A 271 29.10 64.99 -10.85
CA ALA A 271 28.35 65.48 -12.02
C ALA A 271 28.48 64.54 -13.24
N THR A 272 29.61 63.83 -13.37
CA THR A 272 29.92 62.98 -14.53
C THR A 272 30.10 61.50 -14.20
N GLU A 273 30.26 61.12 -12.94
CA GLU A 273 30.44 59.73 -12.52
C GLU A 273 29.34 59.26 -11.58
N SER A 274 28.81 58.07 -11.84
CA SER A 274 27.94 57.38 -10.88
C SER A 274 28.67 57.05 -9.57
N GLY A 275 27.93 57.20 -8.48
CA GLY A 275 28.30 56.72 -7.16
C GLY A 275 27.77 55.32 -6.87
N SER A 276 27.91 54.86 -5.64
CA SER A 276 27.37 53.58 -5.17
C SER A 276 26.95 53.67 -3.71
N ARG A 277 25.95 52.87 -3.34
CA ARG A 277 25.52 52.63 -1.97
C ARG A 277 25.35 51.15 -1.70
N GLU A 278 25.55 50.77 -0.44
CA GLU A 278 25.35 49.40 0.04
C GLU A 278 24.44 49.35 1.25
N ARG A 279 23.75 48.23 1.44
CA ARG A 279 23.08 47.88 2.70
C ARG A 279 23.23 46.38 2.96
N SER A 280 23.14 45.99 4.23
CA SER A 280 23.31 44.59 4.63
C SER A 280 22.11 44.12 5.43
N CYS A 281 21.73 42.85 5.27
CA CYS A 281 20.74 42.23 6.14
C CYS A 281 21.29 42.16 7.56
N THR A 282 20.52 42.66 8.52
CA THR A 282 20.93 42.72 9.94
C THR A 282 20.99 41.36 10.62
N VAL A 283 20.41 40.32 10.02
CA VAL A 283 20.36 38.95 10.56
C VAL A 283 21.44 38.07 9.94
N CYS A 284 21.48 37.98 8.60
CA CYS A 284 22.37 37.04 7.90
C CYS A 284 23.60 37.69 7.28
N GLY A 285 23.68 39.03 7.20
CA GLY A 285 24.79 39.75 6.58
C GLY A 285 24.76 39.78 5.04
N HIS A 286 23.70 39.28 4.40
CA HIS A 286 23.53 39.38 2.94
C HIS A 286 23.63 40.84 2.48
N LYS A 287 24.48 41.13 1.49
CA LYS A 287 24.76 42.49 1.03
C LYS A 287 24.14 42.77 -0.32
N VAL A 288 23.53 43.95 -0.43
CA VAL A 288 23.03 44.49 -1.69
C VAL A 288 23.75 45.79 -1.99
N VAL A 289 24.23 45.92 -3.23
CA VAL A 289 24.91 47.11 -3.73
C VAL A 289 24.12 47.67 -4.90
N GLU A 290 23.88 48.97 -4.87
CA GLU A 290 23.20 49.72 -5.93
C GLU A 290 24.05 50.89 -6.41
N SER A 291 23.96 51.20 -7.70
CA SER A 291 24.57 52.39 -8.29
C SER A 291 23.71 53.63 -8.04
N ILE A 292 24.35 54.75 -7.69
CA ILE A 292 23.71 56.06 -7.62
C ILE A 292 24.00 56.79 -8.95
N PRO A 293 22.98 57.26 -9.70
CA PRO A 293 23.20 58.02 -10.93
C PRO A 293 24.06 59.27 -10.70
N ALA A 294 24.81 59.69 -11.72
CA ALA A 294 25.53 60.96 -11.69
C ALA A 294 24.54 62.13 -11.50
N THR A 295 24.93 63.18 -10.77
CA THR A 295 24.04 64.31 -10.45
C THR A 295 23.72 65.22 -11.64
N GLY A 296 24.50 65.11 -12.72
CA GLY A 296 24.41 66.02 -13.86
C GLY A 296 25.01 67.40 -13.55
N ASP A 297 25.25 68.19 -14.60
CA ASP A 297 25.84 69.53 -14.47
C ASP A 297 24.72 70.58 -14.40
N THR A 298 24.36 71.02 -13.20
CA THR A 298 23.41 72.13 -13.02
C THR A 298 24.17 73.46 -13.09
N THR A 299 24.66 73.82 -14.27
CA THR A 299 25.08 75.21 -14.51
C THR A 299 23.83 76.09 -14.55
N PRO A 300 23.65 77.10 -13.67
CA PRO A 300 22.52 78.02 -13.75
C PRO A 300 22.71 78.93 -14.96
N THR A 301 21.92 78.72 -16.02
CA THR A 301 21.74 79.73 -17.07
C THR A 301 20.70 80.75 -16.60
N ASP A 302 21.12 82.02 -16.53
CA ASP A 302 20.34 83.24 -16.23
C ASP A 302 19.14 83.42 -17.20
N PRO A 303 18.06 84.16 -16.84
CA PRO A 303 16.74 84.02 -17.46
C PRO A 303 16.51 85.01 -18.61
N GLU A 304 16.09 84.52 -19.78
CA GLU A 304 15.22 85.30 -20.70
C GLU A 304 14.38 84.41 -21.66
N ASN A 305 13.06 84.46 -21.44
CA ASN A 305 11.89 84.28 -22.34
C ASN A 305 11.71 83.05 -23.30
N THR A 306 10.86 82.10 -22.85
CA THR A 306 9.54 81.66 -23.42
C THR A 306 9.48 80.80 -24.72
N PRO A 307 8.56 79.80 -24.92
CA PRO A 307 7.39 79.34 -24.13
C PRO A 307 7.34 77.83 -23.74
N ASP A 308 6.41 77.55 -22.81
CA ASP A 308 5.91 76.28 -22.26
C ASP A 308 6.08 74.98 -23.09
N GLN A 309 6.61 73.93 -22.45
CA GLN A 309 6.24 72.53 -22.72
C GLN A 309 6.34 71.70 -21.41
N PRO A 310 5.40 70.78 -21.11
CA PRO A 310 5.10 70.39 -19.74
C PRO A 310 6.15 69.48 -19.09
N ALA A 311 6.28 69.64 -17.77
CA ALA A 311 7.04 68.76 -16.90
C ALA A 311 6.64 67.29 -17.08
N THR A 312 7.62 66.43 -17.33
CA THR A 312 7.47 64.99 -17.17
C THR A 312 7.88 64.63 -15.74
N LEU A 313 6.96 63.98 -15.02
CA LEU A 313 7.11 63.44 -13.67
C LEU A 313 8.38 62.58 -13.52
N PRO A 314 8.99 62.48 -12.32
CA PRO A 314 9.95 61.42 -12.05
C PRO A 314 9.24 60.07 -12.15
N GLN A 315 9.64 59.25 -13.12
CA GLN A 315 9.27 57.84 -13.17
C GLN A 315 9.95 57.11 -11.99
N THR A 316 9.19 56.80 -10.94
CA THR A 316 9.42 55.57 -10.18
C THR A 316 8.83 54.44 -11.01
N GLY A 317 9.60 53.92 -11.95
CA GLY A 317 9.19 52.84 -12.83
C GLY A 317 10.37 51.93 -13.09
N ASP A 318 10.30 50.73 -12.54
CA ASP A 318 11.24 49.65 -12.74
C ASP A 318 11.71 49.58 -14.19
N SER A 319 13.02 49.46 -14.39
CA SER A 319 13.59 49.11 -15.69
C SER A 319 13.21 47.67 -16.03
N PHE A 320 11.97 47.46 -16.46
CA PHE A 320 11.60 46.25 -17.17
C PHE A 320 12.36 46.26 -18.49
N ASN A 321 13.36 45.38 -18.58
CA ASN A 321 14.09 45.12 -19.79
C ASN A 321 13.11 44.53 -20.83
N ALA A 322 12.53 45.39 -21.66
CA ALA A 322 11.47 45.03 -22.62
C ALA A 322 11.92 43.92 -23.60
N TRP A 323 13.24 43.76 -23.82
CA TRP A 323 13.79 42.66 -24.60
C TRP A 323 13.67 41.29 -23.90
N LEU A 324 13.68 41.24 -22.56
CA LEU A 324 13.47 40.00 -21.81
C LEU A 324 12.00 39.61 -21.73
N VAL A 325 11.06 40.57 -21.66
CA VAL A 325 9.62 40.28 -21.66
C VAL A 325 9.12 39.90 -23.06
N VAL A 326 9.62 40.54 -24.12
CA VAL A 326 9.34 40.13 -25.51
C VAL A 326 9.97 38.77 -25.83
N GLY A 327 11.18 38.49 -25.31
CA GLY A 327 11.81 37.18 -25.41
C GLY A 327 11.00 36.06 -24.71
N LEU A 328 10.49 36.32 -23.50
CA LEU A 328 9.69 35.36 -22.73
C LEU A 328 8.32 35.09 -23.38
N LEU A 329 7.68 36.12 -23.97
CA LEU A 329 6.40 35.97 -24.66
C LEU A 329 6.50 35.19 -25.99
N VAL A 330 7.62 35.30 -26.71
CA VAL A 330 7.86 34.52 -27.95
C VAL A 330 8.12 33.04 -27.64
N VAL A 331 8.77 32.72 -26.52
CA VAL A 331 9.00 31.32 -26.09
C VAL A 331 7.70 30.64 -25.65
N CYS A 332 6.82 31.35 -24.92
CA CYS A 332 5.53 30.80 -24.50
C CYS A 332 4.56 30.53 -25.67
N ALA A 333 4.56 31.38 -26.72
CA ALA A 333 3.74 31.16 -27.92
C ALA A 333 4.21 29.94 -28.74
N GLY A 334 5.53 29.68 -28.80
CA GLY A 334 6.10 28.52 -29.47
C GLY A 334 5.76 27.18 -28.80
N VAL A 335 5.77 27.13 -27.47
CA VAL A 335 5.43 25.92 -26.70
C VAL A 335 3.93 25.59 -26.82
N LEU A 336 3.05 26.59 -26.82
CA LEU A 336 1.61 26.37 -27.00
C LEU A 336 1.26 25.88 -28.42
N ALA A 337 1.95 26.37 -29.46
CA ALA A 337 1.78 25.89 -30.82
C ALA A 337 2.25 24.42 -30.98
N ALA A 338 3.36 24.04 -30.35
CA ALA A 338 3.86 22.66 -30.37
C ALA A 338 2.92 21.69 -29.64
N VAL A 339 2.37 22.08 -28.49
CA VAL A 339 1.39 21.27 -27.73
C VAL A 339 0.08 21.12 -28.50
N LEU A 340 -0.40 22.17 -29.19
CA LEU A 340 -1.59 22.09 -30.05
C LEU A 340 -1.36 21.17 -31.27
N VAL A 341 -0.19 21.21 -31.90
CA VAL A 341 0.15 20.30 -33.02
C VAL A 341 0.23 18.85 -32.54
N VAL A 342 0.81 18.59 -31.37
CA VAL A 342 0.86 17.25 -30.76
C VAL A 342 -0.55 16.76 -30.39
N HIS A 343 -1.40 17.60 -29.81
CA HIS A 343 -2.78 17.23 -29.49
C HIS A 343 -3.66 17.00 -30.72
N LEU A 344 -3.47 17.77 -31.80
CA LEU A 344 -4.20 17.57 -33.06
C LEU A 344 -3.71 16.33 -33.82
N LYS A 345 -2.44 15.94 -33.69
CA LYS A 345 -1.91 14.69 -34.25
C LYS A 345 -2.42 13.46 -33.50
N LYS A 346 -2.53 13.54 -32.16
CA LYS A 346 -3.04 12.45 -31.30
C LYS A 346 -4.55 12.21 -31.38
N ARG A 347 -5.32 13.10 -32.04
CA ARG A 347 -6.76 12.94 -32.29
C ARG A 347 -7.09 12.36 -33.68
N LYS A 348 -6.09 12.11 -34.52
CA LYS A 348 -6.25 11.56 -35.87
C LYS A 348 -5.68 10.14 -36.05
N GLU A 349 -5.20 9.54 -34.96
CA GLU A 349 -4.87 8.12 -34.83
C GLU A 349 -5.88 7.45 -33.89
#